data_AF-A0A1X7TI37-F1
#
_entry.id   AF-A0A1X7TI37-F1
#
_cell.length_a   1.000
_cell.length_b   1.000
_cell.length_c   1.000
_cell.angle_alpha   90.00
_cell.angle_beta   90.00
_cell.angle_gamma   90.00
#
_symmetry.space_group_name_H-M   'P 1'
#
loop_
_entity.id
_entity.type
_entity.pdbx_description
1 polymer ?
#
loop_
_entity_poly.entity_id
_entity_poly.type
_entity_poly.pdbx_seq_one_letter_code
_entity_poly.pdbx_strand_id
1 'polypeptide(L)'
;MWSNGPLVHQQYDLVLYCPLRNSKIATATTLADLFVRQRYEVPMVAEWFEKRNGEGLLIIFDGWDELSEQLRQSSLATSIICKEKLDQSSVIITSRSYASSSLLKMDTLSRHVQVIGFSKKEISTVIIQTLQKDTKLAQELIDENTILLPG
;
A
#
# COMPACT_ATOMS: atom_id res chain seq x y z
N MET A 1 12.95 -3.81 4.25
CA MET A 1 11.90 -2.87 4.70
C MET A 1 12.55 -1.50 4.85
N TRP A 2 11.92 -0.41 4.40
CA TRP A 2 12.51 0.95 4.47
C TRP A 2 12.98 1.32 5.90
N SER A 3 12.30 0.80 6.92
CA SER A 3 12.62 0.96 8.34
C SER A 3 13.84 0.18 8.85
N ASN A 4 14.40 -0.78 8.08
CA ASN A 4 15.43 -1.72 8.57
C ASN A 4 16.88 -1.22 8.35
N GLY A 5 17.11 0.08 8.19
CA GLY A 5 18.44 0.66 8.01
C GLY A 5 18.65 1.30 6.63
N PRO A 6 19.89 1.75 6.33
CA PRO A 6 20.14 2.63 5.20
C PRO A 6 20.02 1.83 3.90
N LEU A 7 18.84 1.93 3.28
CA LEU A 7 18.77 1.81 1.83
C LEU A 7 19.79 2.81 1.26
N VAL A 8 20.65 2.35 0.36
CA VAL A 8 21.79 3.13 -0.18
C VAL A 8 21.34 4.49 -0.76
N HIS A 9 20.05 4.63 -1.06
CA HIS A 9 19.39 5.89 -1.37
C HIS A 9 18.03 5.98 -0.62
N GLN A 10 18.02 6.55 0.59
CA GLN A 10 16.75 6.93 1.23
C GLN A 10 16.20 8.16 0.50
N GLN A 11 15.27 7.94 -0.44
CA GLN A 11 14.66 9.00 -1.25
C GLN A 11 13.55 9.76 -0.51
N TYR A 12 13.09 9.25 0.63
CA TYR A 12 11.97 9.80 1.39
C TYR A 12 12.36 10.05 2.85
N ASP A 13 12.00 11.21 3.37
CA ASP A 13 12.14 11.59 4.77
C ASP A 13 11.10 10.90 5.65
N LEU A 14 9.91 10.62 5.09
CA LEU A 14 8.81 9.94 5.77
C LEU A 14 8.07 8.99 4.84
N VAL A 15 7.74 7.81 5.36
CA VAL A 15 6.83 6.85 4.73
C VAL A 15 5.63 6.63 5.64
N LEU A 16 4.43 6.89 5.11
CA LEU A 16 3.15 6.63 5.79
C LEU A 16 2.48 5.41 5.18
N TYR A 17 2.13 4.44 6.03
CA TYR A 17 1.27 3.31 5.65
C TYR A 17 -0.15 3.55 6.18
N CYS A 18 -1.09 3.68 5.24
CA CYS A 18 -2.45 4.14 5.46
C CYS A 18 -3.45 3.06 5.02
N PRO A 19 -3.81 2.10 5.90
CA PRO A 19 -4.82 1.10 5.58
C PRO A 19 -6.22 1.73 5.53
N LEU A 20 -6.87 1.69 4.36
CA LEU A 20 -8.14 2.37 4.11
C LEU A 20 -9.34 1.68 4.77
N ARG A 21 -9.26 0.39 5.12
CA ARG A 21 -10.21 -0.23 6.08
C ARG A 21 -10.26 0.42 7.45
N ASN A 22 -9.21 1.14 7.87
CA ASN A 22 -9.23 1.84 9.15
C ASN A 22 -10.08 3.10 9.01
N SER A 23 -11.23 3.14 9.68
CA SER A 23 -12.16 4.25 9.59
C SER A 23 -11.53 5.61 9.88
N LYS A 24 -10.59 5.70 10.83
CA LYS A 24 -9.88 6.96 11.13
C LYS A 24 -9.08 7.49 9.95
N ILE A 25 -8.45 6.57 9.20
CA ILE A 25 -7.66 6.91 8.00
C ILE A 25 -8.61 7.21 6.83
N ALA A 26 -9.66 6.41 6.66
CA ALA A 26 -10.66 6.58 5.61
C ALA A 26 -11.37 7.94 5.67
N THR A 27 -11.61 8.45 6.87
CA THR A 27 -12.29 9.72 7.12
C THR A 27 -11.32 10.84 7.51
N ALA A 28 -10.02 10.66 7.31
CA ALA A 28 -9.03 11.69 7.58
C ALA A 28 -9.33 12.96 6.77
N THR A 29 -9.16 14.11 7.41
CA THR A 29 -9.39 15.42 6.77
C THR A 29 -8.11 16.25 6.66
N THR A 30 -7.11 15.94 7.49
CA THR A 30 -5.78 16.55 7.51
C THR A 30 -4.66 15.51 7.38
N LEU A 31 -3.44 15.93 7.04
CA LEU A 31 -2.29 15.03 6.99
C LEU A 31 -1.99 14.42 8.38
N ALA A 32 -2.20 15.18 9.46
CA ALA A 32 -2.04 14.69 10.83
C ALA A 32 -3.00 13.53 11.16
N ASP A 33 -4.20 13.51 10.58
CA ASP A 33 -5.18 12.43 10.79
C ASP A 33 -4.73 11.09 10.19
N LEU A 34 -3.80 11.11 9.23
CA LEU A 34 -3.21 9.89 8.66
C LEU A 34 -2.28 9.16 9.66
N PHE A 35 -1.91 9.81 10.77
CA PHE A 35 -1.17 9.18 11.85
C PHE A 35 -2.13 8.48 12.82
N VAL A 36 -2.11 7.14 12.83
CA VAL A 36 -2.94 6.34 13.76
C VAL A 36 -2.67 6.68 15.22
N ARG A 37 -1.42 7.00 15.57
CA ARG A 37 -1.01 7.42 16.91
C ARG A 37 -0.69 8.90 16.92
N GLN A 38 -1.54 9.66 17.60
CA GLN A 38 -1.31 11.09 17.82
C GLN A 38 -0.23 11.27 18.88
N ARG A 39 0.82 12.01 18.52
CA ARG A 39 1.92 12.44 19.41
C ARG A 39 2.07 13.95 19.32
N TYR A 40 2.77 14.53 20.28
CA TYR A 40 2.98 15.97 20.34
C TYR A 40 3.62 16.51 19.05
N GLU A 41 4.50 15.73 18.44
CA GLU A 41 5.25 16.10 17.24
C GLU A 41 4.45 15.90 15.94
N VAL A 42 3.35 15.14 15.95
CA VAL A 42 2.58 14.82 14.73
C VAL A 42 2.10 16.08 14.00
N PRO A 43 1.51 17.09 14.68
CA PRO A 43 1.15 18.34 14.02
C PRO A 43 2.34 19.06 13.39
N MET A 44 3.51 19.06 14.04
CA MET A 44 4.71 19.71 13.53
C MET A 44 5.26 19.01 12.28
N VAL A 45 5.24 17.68 12.28
CA VAL A 45 5.63 16.86 11.13
C VAL A 45 4.65 17.06 9.97
N ALA A 46 3.35 17.04 10.23
CA ALA A 46 2.32 17.28 9.22
C ALA A 46 2.49 18.68 8.60
N GLU A 47 2.64 19.72 9.43
CA GLU A 47 2.86 21.09 8.96
C GLU A 47 4.14 21.21 8.11
N TRP A 48 5.22 20.51 8.49
CA TRP A 48 6.48 20.52 7.74
C TRP A 48 6.31 19.98 6.31
N PHE A 49 5.57 18.87 6.15
CA PHE A 49 5.28 18.33 4.82
C PHE A 49 4.25 19.15 4.05
N GLU A 50 3.22 19.69 4.71
CA GLU A 50 2.23 20.56 4.08
C GLU A 50 2.88 21.82 3.49
N LYS A 51 3.84 22.44 4.20
CA LYS A 51 4.60 23.61 3.70
C LYS A 51 5.45 23.31 2.45
N ARG A 52 5.76 22.04 2.19
CA ARG A 52 6.57 21.59 1.04
C ARG A 52 5.73 20.82 0.02
N ASN A 53 4.40 20.89 0.13
CA ASN A 53 3.46 20.12 -0.67
C ASN A 53 3.80 18.62 -0.74
N GLY A 54 4.31 18.04 0.35
CA GLY A 54 4.64 16.63 0.43
C GLY A 54 5.97 16.22 -0.20
N GLU A 55 6.86 17.16 -0.54
CA GLU A 55 8.23 16.83 -0.94
C GLU A 55 8.89 15.90 0.11
N GLY A 56 9.52 14.82 -0.34
CA GLY A 56 10.15 13.82 0.54
C GLY A 56 9.17 12.86 1.24
N LEU A 57 7.86 12.94 0.96
CA LEU A 57 6.83 12.08 1.54
C LEU A 57 6.43 10.94 0.58
N LEU A 58 6.40 9.71 1.11
CA LEU A 58 5.75 8.57 0.48
C LEU A 58 4.51 8.16 1.27
N ILE A 59 3.34 8.11 0.62
CA ILE A 59 2.10 7.63 1.21
C ILE A 59 1.66 6.34 0.52
N ILE A 60 1.42 5.29 1.30
CA ILE A 60 0.92 4.01 0.83
C ILE A 60 -0.53 3.87 1.30
N PHE A 61 -1.48 4.10 0.39
CA PHE A 61 -2.89 3.83 0.62
C PHE A 61 -3.20 2.38 0.29
N ASP A 62 -3.47 1.59 1.32
CA ASP A 62 -3.70 0.15 1.19
C ASP A 62 -5.20 -0.16 1.23
N GLY A 63 -5.74 -0.78 0.17
CA GLY A 63 -7.14 -1.21 0.10
C GLY A 63 -8.10 -0.15 -0.43
N TRP A 64 -7.86 0.42 -1.62
CA TRP A 64 -8.80 1.36 -2.26
C TRP A 64 -10.21 0.80 -2.40
N ASP A 65 -10.33 -0.52 -2.65
CA ASP A 65 -11.61 -1.22 -2.73
C ASP A 65 -12.37 -1.30 -1.40
N GLU A 66 -11.73 -0.98 -0.28
CA GLU A 66 -12.33 -0.94 1.06
C GLU A 66 -13.03 0.40 1.35
N LEU A 67 -12.80 1.44 0.54
CA LEU A 67 -13.50 2.72 0.67
C LEU A 67 -14.91 2.67 0.07
N SER A 68 -15.86 3.29 0.77
CA SER A 68 -17.20 3.54 0.22
C SER A 68 -17.12 4.44 -1.01
N GLU A 69 -18.11 4.38 -1.89
CA GLU A 69 -18.14 5.23 -3.10
C GLU A 69 -18.09 6.71 -2.76
N GLN A 70 -18.77 7.13 -1.69
CA GLN A 70 -18.73 8.50 -1.20
C GLN A 70 -17.30 8.93 -0.81
N LEU A 71 -16.60 8.11 -0.03
CA LEU A 71 -15.23 8.43 0.40
C LEU A 71 -14.23 8.37 -0.77
N ARG A 72 -14.45 7.51 -1.76
CA ARG A 72 -13.65 7.49 -2.98
C ARG A 72 -13.76 8.79 -3.79
N GLN A 73 -14.80 9.59 -3.57
CA GLN A 73 -14.99 10.88 -4.26
C GLN A 73 -14.52 12.08 -3.43
N SER A 74 -14.65 12.04 -2.10
CA SER A 74 -14.46 13.23 -1.26
C SER A 74 -13.41 13.12 -0.16
N SER A 75 -12.75 11.96 0.00
CA SER A 75 -11.75 11.76 1.05
C SER A 75 -10.47 12.56 0.79
N LEU A 76 -9.72 12.83 1.87
CA LEU A 76 -8.37 13.36 1.75
C LEU A 76 -7.47 12.45 0.90
N ALA A 77 -7.64 11.12 1.00
CA ALA A 77 -6.90 10.17 0.19
C ALA A 77 -7.14 10.43 -1.30
N THR A 78 -8.39 10.62 -1.73
CA THR A 78 -8.73 10.98 -3.11
C THR A 78 -8.05 12.27 -3.55
N SER A 79 -8.13 13.35 -2.76
CA SER A 79 -7.49 14.62 -3.13
C SER A 79 -5.97 14.52 -3.25
N ILE A 80 -5.32 13.69 -2.42
CA ILE A 80 -3.88 13.42 -2.53
C ILE A 80 -3.57 12.60 -3.80
N ILE A 81 -4.35 11.55 -4.08
CA ILE A 81 -4.19 10.70 -5.26
C ILE A 81 -4.38 11.50 -6.56
N CYS A 82 -5.36 12.40 -6.58
CA CYS A 82 -5.63 13.32 -7.69
C CYS A 82 -4.66 14.51 -7.74
N LYS A 83 -3.65 14.56 -6.87
CA LYS A 83 -2.66 15.65 -6.75
C LYS A 83 -3.27 17.04 -6.53
N GLU A 84 -4.49 17.10 -5.99
CA GLU A 84 -5.11 18.35 -5.54
C GLU A 84 -4.46 18.86 -4.24
N LYS A 85 -3.92 17.93 -3.44
CA LYS A 85 -3.16 18.19 -2.22
C LYS A 85 -1.86 17.39 -2.24
N LEU A 86 -0.80 17.97 -1.68
CA LEU A 86 0.51 17.32 -1.55
C LEU A 86 1.05 16.80 -2.90
N ASP A 87 1.02 17.64 -3.93
CA ASP A 87 1.35 17.27 -5.32
C ASP A 87 2.80 16.84 -5.56
N GLN A 88 3.71 17.16 -4.62
CA GLN A 88 5.11 16.73 -4.60
C GLN A 88 5.33 15.42 -3.84
N SER A 89 4.28 14.83 -3.25
CA SER A 89 4.37 13.51 -2.61
C SER A 89 4.37 12.38 -3.64
N SER A 90 4.95 11.24 -3.23
CA SER A 90 4.80 9.98 -3.95
C SER A 90 3.70 9.15 -3.31
N VAL A 91 2.84 8.56 -4.12
CA VAL A 91 1.68 7.80 -3.65
C VAL A 91 1.68 6.41 -4.27
N ILE A 92 1.54 5.38 -3.42
CA ILE A 92 1.29 4.00 -3.84
C ILE A 92 -0.11 3.63 -3.38
N ILE A 93 -0.90 3.03 -4.27
CA ILE A 93 -2.27 2.62 -3.99
C ILE A 93 -2.37 1.14 -4.28
N THR A 94 -2.91 0.37 -3.35
CA THR A 94 -3.29 -1.02 -3.60
C THR A 94 -4.81 -1.11 -3.77
N SER A 95 -5.26 -1.95 -4.68
CA SER A 95 -6.68 -2.18 -4.94
C SER A 95 -6.87 -3.55 -5.55
N ARG A 96 -7.99 -4.20 -5.26
CA ARG A 96 -8.46 -5.30 -6.11
C ARG A 96 -8.84 -4.80 -7.50
N SER A 97 -8.71 -5.69 -8.49
CA SER A 97 -8.92 -5.39 -9.91
C SER A 97 -10.33 -4.88 -10.24
N TYR A 98 -11.36 -5.30 -9.51
CA TYR A 98 -12.73 -4.84 -9.76
C TYR A 98 -12.97 -3.36 -9.39
N ALA A 99 -12.20 -2.80 -8.44
CA ALA A 99 -12.39 -1.43 -7.96
C ALA A 99 -11.39 -0.44 -8.59
N SER A 100 -10.35 -0.93 -9.28
CA SER A 100 -9.29 -0.12 -9.85
C SER A 100 -9.73 0.70 -11.05
N SER A 101 -10.89 0.40 -11.66
CA SER A 101 -11.40 1.13 -12.82
C SER A 101 -11.51 2.65 -12.60
N SER A 102 -11.84 3.07 -11.37
CA SER A 102 -11.86 4.48 -10.98
C SER A 102 -10.46 5.11 -10.94
N LEU A 103 -9.46 4.38 -10.45
CA LEU A 103 -8.06 4.82 -10.40
C LEU A 103 -7.42 4.87 -11.78
N LEU A 104 -7.73 3.90 -12.64
CA LEU A 104 -7.18 3.79 -14.00
C LEU A 104 -7.64 4.92 -14.93
N LYS A 105 -8.73 5.60 -14.58
CA LYS A 105 -9.24 6.77 -15.31
C LYS A 105 -8.65 8.09 -14.84
N MET A 106 -7.83 8.09 -13.80
CA MET A 106 -7.22 9.31 -13.27
C MET A 106 -6.00 9.70 -14.10
N ASP A 107 -5.96 10.95 -14.53
CA ASP A 107 -4.85 11.49 -15.33
C ASP A 107 -3.52 11.59 -14.54
N THR A 108 -3.58 11.47 -13.21
CA THR A 108 -2.42 11.52 -12.33
C THR A 108 -1.64 10.20 -12.23
N LEU A 109 -2.20 9.11 -12.76
CA LEU A 109 -1.60 7.78 -12.68
C LEU A 109 -0.30 7.71 -13.48
N SER A 110 0.83 7.61 -12.76
CA SER A 110 2.15 7.55 -13.40
C SER A 110 2.59 6.12 -13.77
N ARG A 111 2.08 5.11 -13.05
CA ARG A 111 2.41 3.70 -13.28
C ARG A 111 1.32 2.79 -12.72
N HIS A 112 1.01 1.73 -13.45
CA HIS A 112 0.16 0.64 -13.00
C HIS A 112 0.97 -0.66 -12.93
N VAL A 113 0.88 -1.37 -11.82
CA VAL A 113 1.55 -2.66 -11.60
C VAL A 113 0.51 -3.68 -11.16
N GLN A 114 0.48 -4.82 -11.84
CA GLN A 114 -0.38 -5.93 -11.49
C GLN A 114 0.44 -7.02 -10.80
N VAL A 115 -0.03 -7.45 -9.62
CA VAL A 115 0.54 -8.59 -8.90
C VAL A 115 -0.16 -9.86 -9.39
N ILE A 116 0.59 -10.74 -10.07
CA ILE A 116 0.07 -11.98 -10.67
C ILE A 116 0.12 -13.20 -9.73
N GLY A 117 0.72 -13.05 -8.54
CA GLY A 117 0.88 -14.13 -7.56
C GLY A 117 2.20 -14.89 -7.73
N PHE A 118 2.28 -16.05 -7.09
CA PHE A 118 3.48 -16.89 -7.08
C PHE A 118 3.55 -17.84 -8.29
N SER A 119 4.75 -18.03 -8.82
CA SER A 119 5.06 -19.15 -9.71
C SER A 119 5.04 -20.49 -8.96
N LYS A 120 4.95 -21.61 -9.69
CA LYS A 120 4.99 -22.96 -9.10
C LYS A 120 6.19 -23.15 -8.17
N LYS A 121 7.37 -22.64 -8.56
CA LYS A 121 8.60 -22.72 -7.76
C LYS A 121 8.53 -21.89 -6.48
N GLU A 122 7.94 -20.69 -6.55
CA GLU A 122 7.76 -19.83 -5.39
C GLU A 122 6.71 -20.41 -4.43
N ILE A 123 5.65 -21.03 -4.95
CA ILE A 123 4.67 -21.79 -4.15
C ILE A 123 5.37 -22.87 -3.33
N SER A 124 6.19 -23.72 -3.97
CA SER A 124 6.97 -24.75 -3.25
C SER A 124 7.88 -24.15 -2.19
N THR A 125 8.53 -23.03 -2.52
CA THR A 125 9.42 -22.32 -1.58
C THR A 125 8.66 -21.83 -0.36
N VAL A 126 7.48 -21.22 -0.54
CA VAL A 126 6.62 -20.74 0.55
C VAL A 126 6.13 -21.90 1.40
N ILE A 127 5.72 -23.02 0.81
CA ILE A 127 5.25 -24.21 1.54
C ILE A 127 6.37 -24.74 2.45
N ILE A 128 7.57 -24.96 1.91
CA ILE A 128 8.73 -25.46 2.66
C ILE A 128 9.10 -24.49 3.79
N GLN A 129 9.12 -23.19 3.50
CA GLN A 129 9.46 -22.16 4.49
C GLN A 129 8.41 -22.01 5.59
N THR A 130 7.14 -22.30 5.30
CA THR A 130 6.05 -22.20 6.28
C THR A 130 5.98 -23.46 7.15
N LEU A 131 6.17 -24.63 6.55
CA LEU A 131 6.01 -25.93 7.19
C LEU A 131 7.33 -26.56 7.63
N GLN A 132 8.36 -25.75 7.93
CA GLN A 132 9.74 -26.18 8.26
C GLN A 132 9.86 -27.40 9.19
N LYS A 133 8.89 -27.58 10.11
CA LYS A 133 8.86 -28.66 11.10
C LYS A 133 8.22 -29.96 10.58
N ASP A 134 7.42 -29.89 9.52
CA ASP A 134 6.72 -31.03 8.91
C ASP A 134 7.03 -31.10 7.41
N THR A 135 8.22 -31.63 7.12
CA THR A 135 8.72 -31.77 5.75
C THR A 135 7.89 -32.75 4.92
N LYS A 136 7.20 -33.69 5.57
CA LYS A 136 6.34 -34.67 4.88
C LYS A 136 5.08 -33.99 4.38
N LEU A 137 4.38 -33.25 5.24
CA LEU A 137 3.22 -32.45 4.84
C LEU A 137 3.58 -31.40 3.79
N ALA A 138 4.76 -30.77 3.91
CA ALA A 138 5.26 -29.83 2.92
C ALA A 138 5.39 -30.48 1.53
N GLN A 139 5.94 -31.70 1.45
CA GLN A 139 6.09 -32.42 0.19
C GLN A 139 4.73 -32.86 -0.39
N GLU A 140 3.83 -33.39 0.45
CA GLU A 140 2.48 -33.78 0.03
C GLU A 140 1.73 -32.61 -0.63
N LEU A 141 1.77 -31.41 -0.02
CA LEU A 141 1.13 -30.21 -0.57
C LEU A 141 1.79 -29.70 -1.88
N ILE A 142 3.09 -29.90 -2.05
CA ILE A 142 3.79 -29.56 -3.30
C ILE A 142 3.35 -30.49 -4.43
N ASP A 143 3.26 -31.78 -4.15
CA ASP A 143 2.88 -32.80 -5.12
C ASP A 143 1.43 -32.59 -5.58
N GLU A 144 0.50 -32.29 -4.66
CA GLU A 144 -0.90 -31.94 -4.96
C GLU A 144 -1.02 -30.68 -5.84
N ASN A 145 -0.26 -29.62 -5.52
CA ASN A 145 -0.25 -28.38 -6.32
C ASN A 145 0.36 -28.56 -7.72
N THR A 146 1.14 -29.61 -7.94
CA THR A 146 1.73 -29.92 -9.25
C THR A 146 0.72 -30.58 -10.20
N ILE A 147 -0.22 -31.36 -9.66
CA ILE A 147 -1.23 -32.12 -10.43
C ILE A 147 -2.38 -31.24 -10.91
N LEU A 148 -2.70 -30.14 -10.21
CA LEU A 148 -3.91 -29.34 -10.44
C LEU A 148 -3.77 -28.16 -11.43
N LEU A 149 -2.57 -27.90 -11.97
CA LEU A 149 -2.34 -26.78 -12.90
C LEU A 149 -1.99 -27.30 -14.30
N PRO A 150 -2.94 -27.36 -15.26
CA PRO A 150 -2.62 -27.69 -16.64
C PRO A 150 -1.62 -26.64 -17.18
N GLY A 151 -0.64 -27.12 -17.94
CA GLY A 151 0.45 -26.33 -18.50
C GLY A 151 -0.01 -25.30 -19.53
#